data_AF-A0A1A9V116-F1
#
_entry.id   AF-A0A1A9V116-F1
#
_cell.length_a   1.000
_cell.length_b   1.000
_cell.length_c   1.000
_cell.angle_alpha   90.00
_cell.angle_beta   90.00
_cell.angle_gamma   90.00
#
_symmetry.space_group_name_H-M   'P 1'
#
loop_
_entity.id
_entity.type
_entity.pdbx_description
1 polymer ?
#
loop_
_entity_poly.entity_id
_entity_poly.type
_entity_poly.pdbx_seq_one_letter_code
_entity_poly.pdbx_strand_id
1 'polypeptide(L)' 'MLQKLGWKEGQGLGQDGEGIIDPINKGPQREGNQGLGVQNAASPEECDNEYDAYRKRMMLAYRFRANPLNNPRRAYY' A
#
# COMPACT_ATOMS: atom_id res chain seq x y z
N MET A 1 -30.53 -7.77 -5.84
CA MET A 1 -31.39 -6.56 -5.65
C MET A 1 -31.32 -5.65 -6.88
N LEU A 2 -30.13 -5.25 -7.35
CA LEU A 2 -29.97 -4.43 -8.57
C LEU A 2 -30.58 -5.06 -9.83
N GLN A 3 -30.43 -6.38 -10.01
CA GLN A 3 -31.08 -7.10 -11.11
C GLN A 3 -32.61 -6.98 -11.15
N LYS A 4 -33.26 -6.84 -9.98
CA LYS A 4 -34.71 -6.62 -9.91
C LYS A 4 -35.11 -5.21 -10.36
N LEU A 5 -34.16 -4.29 -10.42
CA LEU A 5 -34.33 -2.91 -10.90
C LEU A 5 -33.86 -2.75 -12.35
N GLY A 6 -33.60 -3.84 -13.07
CA GLY A 6 -33.22 -3.84 -14.48
C GLY A 6 -31.72 -3.74 -14.77
N TRP A 7 -30.87 -3.65 -13.74
CA TRP A 7 -29.42 -3.68 -13.91
C TRP A 7 -28.93 -5.09 -14.29
N LYS A 8 -28.00 -5.19 -15.23
CA LYS A 8 -27.41 -6.46 -15.68
C LYS A 8 -25.95 -6.56 -15.24
N GLU A 9 -25.51 -7.79 -14.96
CA GLU A 9 -24.12 -8.05 -14.60
C GLU A 9 -23.19 -7.63 -15.74
N GLY A 10 -22.10 -6.93 -15.40
CA GLY A 10 -21.15 -6.38 -16.36
C GLY A 10 -21.55 -5.03 -16.97
N GLN A 11 -22.71 -4.45 -16.61
CA GLN A 11 -23.13 -3.13 -17.08
C GLN A 11 -22.80 -2.04 -16.05
N GLY A 12 -22.36 -0.87 -16.53
CA GLY A 12 -22.23 0.32 -15.71
C GLY A 12 -23.59 0.83 -15.21
N LEU A 13 -23.58 1.61 -14.14
CA LEU A 13 -24.78 2.31 -13.66
C LEU A 13 -25.01 3.60 -14.47
N GLY A 14 -26.20 4.19 -14.38
CA GLY A 14 -26.59 5.38 -15.15
C GLY A 14 -27.53 5.04 -16.31
N GLN A 15 -28.17 6.07 -16.87
CA GLN A 15 -29.20 5.90 -17.91
C GLN A 15 -28.66 5.18 -19.15
N ASP A 16 -27.46 5.55 -19.59
CA ASP A 16 -26.79 4.97 -20.76
C ASP A 16 -25.77 3.88 -20.39
N GLY A 17 -25.69 3.51 -19.11
CA GLY A 17 -24.75 2.49 -18.61
C GLY A 17 -23.28 2.92 -18.62
N GLU A 18 -22.99 4.22 -18.68
CA GLU A 18 -21.63 4.80 -18.73
C GLU A 18 -20.90 4.81 -17.38
N GLY A 19 -21.58 4.43 -16.30
CA GLY A 19 -20.98 4.35 -14.97
C GLY A 19 -19.87 3.32 -14.89
N ILE A 20 -18.96 3.53 -13.94
CA ILE A 20 -17.83 2.63 -13.69
C ILE A 20 -18.35 1.23 -13.35
N ILE A 21 -17.81 0.22 -14.04
CA ILE A 21 -18.13 -1.20 -13.84
C ILE A 21 -17.28 -1.78 -12.71
N ASP A 22 -15.97 -1.50 -12.75
CA ASP A 22 -15.01 -2.01 -11.78
C ASP A 22 -14.73 -1.00 -10.66
N PRO A 23 -14.76 -1.42 -9.39
CA PRO A 23 -14.50 -0.50 -8.28
C PRO A 23 -13.12 0.15 -8.41
N ILE A 24 -13.07 1.45 -8.15
CA ILE A 24 -11.79 2.17 -8.11
C ILE A 24 -10.99 1.76 -6.86
N ASN A 25 -9.70 1.52 -7.04
CA ASN A 25 -8.81 1.34 -5.91
C ASN A 25 -8.64 2.69 -5.19
N LYS A 26 -8.83 2.71 -3.87
CA LYS A 26 -8.69 3.90 -3.01
C LYS A 26 -7.25 4.46 -2.99
N GLY A 27 -6.30 3.72 -3.55
CA GLY A 27 -4.88 4.03 -3.43
C GLY A 27 -4.34 3.68 -2.03
N PRO A 28 -3.04 3.91 -1.78
CA PRO A 28 -2.44 3.59 -0.49
C PRO A 28 -3.07 4.43 0.61
N GLN A 29 -3.64 3.76 1.62
CA GLN A 29 -4.15 4.42 2.81
C GLN A 29 -2.97 4.92 3.64
N ARG A 30 -2.94 6.22 3.94
CA ARG A 30 -1.93 6.80 4.82
C ARG A 30 -2.18 6.40 6.26
N GLU A 31 -1.11 6.09 6.98
CA GLU A 31 -1.15 5.90 8.41
C GLU A 31 -0.92 7.23 9.12
N GLY A 32 -1.91 7.73 9.86
CA GLY A 32 -1.81 8.99 10.61
C GLY A 32 -1.72 10.25 9.73
N ASN A 33 -1.00 11.27 10.22
CA ASN A 33 -0.94 12.60 9.61
C ASN A 33 0.26 12.76 8.65
N GLN A 34 0.54 11.74 7.84
CA GLN A 34 1.63 11.81 6.87
C GLN A 34 1.34 12.85 5.77
N GLY A 35 2.36 13.65 5.45
CA GLY A 35 2.32 14.63 4.37
C GLY A 35 2.04 14.01 2.99
N LEU A 36 1.52 14.80 2.06
CA LEU A 36 1.39 14.38 0.66
C LEU A 36 2.79 14.08 0.09
N GLY A 37 2.96 12.93 -0.58
CA GLY A 37 4.22 12.52 -1.20
C GLY A 37 5.21 11.78 -0.29
N VAL A 38 4.87 11.55 0.99
CA VAL A 38 5.69 10.71 1.87
C VAL A 38 5.64 9.27 1.35
N GLN A 39 6.79 8.76 0.93
CA GLN A 39 6.93 7.36 0.51
C GLN A 39 6.96 6.46 1.74
N ASN A 40 6.23 5.34 1.69
CA ASN A 40 6.36 4.30 2.69
C ASN A 40 7.79 3.75 2.60
N ALA A 41 8.54 3.74 3.71
CA ALA A 41 9.90 3.19 3.75
C ALA A 41 9.97 1.68 3.43
N ALA A 42 8.82 1.01 3.39
CA ALA A 42 8.67 -0.38 2.97
C ALA A 42 8.35 -0.55 1.48
N SER A 43 8.01 0.53 0.76
CA SER A 43 7.84 0.47 -0.69
C SER A 43 9.22 0.40 -1.36
N PRO A 44 9.45 -0.58 -2.25
CA PRO A 44 10.65 -0.59 -3.07
C PRO A 44 10.66 0.63 -4.00
N GLU A 45 11.79 1.31 -4.09
CA GLU A 45 11.98 2.37 -5.10
C GLU A 45 12.22 1.72 -6.47
N GLU A 46 11.88 2.44 -7.56
CA GLU A 46 12.02 1.94 -8.93
C GLU A 46 13.49 1.64 -9.31
N CYS A 47 14.45 2.18 -8.54
CA CYS A 47 15.88 1.95 -8.68
C CYS A 47 16.46 0.94 -7.67
N ASP A 48 15.65 0.34 -6.80
CA ASP A 48 16.14 -0.66 -5.85
C ASP A 48 16.45 -1.96 -6.59
N ASN A 49 17.74 -2.32 -6.67
CA ASN A 49 18.12 -3.67 -7.07
C ASN A 49 17.59 -4.67 -6.01
N GLU A 50 17.40 -5.94 -6.39
CA GLU A 50 16.83 -6.98 -5.53
C GLU A 50 17.59 -7.12 -4.18
N TYR A 51 18.91 -6.89 -4.21
CA TYR A 51 19.76 -6.83 -3.03
C TYR A 51 19.42 -5.65 -2.09
N ASP A 52 19.16 -4.46 -2.65
CA ASP A 52 18.88 -3.24 -1.88
C ASP A 52 17.49 -3.32 -1.24
N ALA A 53 16.50 -3.84 -1.97
CA ALA A 53 15.17 -4.12 -1.42
C ALA A 53 15.22 -5.15 -0.28
N TYR A 54 15.98 -6.24 -0.45
CA TYR A 54 16.20 -7.24 0.60
C TYR A 54 16.89 -6.64 1.84
N ARG A 55 17.95 -5.85 1.64
CA ARG A 55 18.67 -5.16 2.72
C ARG A 55 17.73 -4.22 3.48
N LYS A 56 16.97 -3.37 2.80
CA LYS A 56 16.01 -2.43 3.41
C LYS A 56 14.97 -3.18 4.24
N ARG A 57 14.38 -4.26 3.71
CA ARG A 57 13.41 -5.10 4.42
C ARG A 57 13.97 -5.72 5.69
N MET A 58 15.16 -6.32 5.60
CA MET A 58 15.82 -6.96 6.74
C MET A 58 16.22 -5.95 7.83
N MET A 59 16.71 -4.78 7.39
CA MET A 59 17.06 -3.66 8.27
C MET A 59 15.85 -3.11 9.04
N LEU A 60 14.71 -2.95 8.37
CA LEU A 60 13.48 -2.46 9.00
C LEU A 60 12.98 -3.47 10.05
N ALA A 61 12.98 -4.76 9.73
CA ALA A 61 12.61 -5.82 10.68
C ALA A 61 13.57 -5.84 11.90
N TYR A 62 14.86 -5.63 11.69
CA TYR A 62 15.86 -5.53 12.76
C TYR A 62 15.63 -4.30 13.66
N ARG A 63 15.17 -3.18 13.10
CA ARG A 63 14.87 -1.96 13.86
C ARG A 63 13.69 -2.13 14.81
N PHE A 64 12.66 -2.90 14.46
CA PHE A 64 11.43 -2.99 15.26
C PHE A 64 11.30 -4.25 16.14
N ARG A 65 12.17 -5.24 16.01
CA ARG A 65 12.16 -6.43 16.89
C ARG A 65 12.37 -6.05 18.36
N ALA A 66 11.77 -6.76 19.31
CA ALA A 66 12.01 -6.54 20.74
C ALA A 66 13.51 -6.70 21.09
N ASN A 67 14.05 -5.81 21.93
CA ASN A 67 15.44 -5.91 22.43
C ASN A 67 15.45 -6.26 23.93
N PRO A 68 15.46 -7.54 24.29
CA PRO A 68 15.43 -7.97 25.70
C PRO A 68 16.73 -7.60 26.45
N LEU A 69 17.81 -7.23 25.75
CA LEU A 69 19.11 -6.93 26.34
C LEU A 69 19.41 -5.43 26.43
N ASN A 70 18.50 -4.56 25.98
CA ASN A 70 18.59 -3.09 25.96
C ASN A 70 19.96 -2.49 25.54
N ASN A 71 20.71 -3.23 24.72
CA ASN A 71 21.99 -2.78 24.18
C ASN A 71 21.79 -1.84 22.97
N PRO A 72 22.73 -0.92 22.71
CA PRO A 72 22.59 0.02 21.59
C PRO A 72 22.54 -0.74 20.26
N ARG A 73 21.51 -0.46 19.46
CA ARG A 73 21.40 -1.01 18.10
C ARG A 73 22.39 -0.27 17.20
N ARG A 74 23.22 -1.02 16.47
CA ARG A 74 24.13 -0.47 15.47
C ARG A 74 23.31 0.25 14.39
N ALA A 75 23.53 1.55 14.24
CA ALA A 75 22.99 2.31 13.12
C ALA A 75 23.77 1.88 11.87
N TYR A 76 23.07 1.25 10.92
CA TYR A 76 23.60 1.06 9.58
C TYR A 76 23.06 2.19 8.72
N TYR A 77 23.98 2.93 8.10
CA TYR A 77 23.67 3.87 7.02
C TYR A 77 23.36 3.07 5.74
#